data_AF-A0A926PMG5-F1
#
_entry.id   AF-A0A926PMG5-F1
#
_cell.length_a   1.000
_cell.length_b   1.000
_cell.length_c   1.000
_cell.angle_alpha   90.00
_cell.angle_beta   90.00
_cell.angle_gamma   90.00
#
_symmetry.space_group_name_H-M   'P 1'
#
loop_
_entity.id
_entity.type
_entity.pdbx_description
1 polymer ?
#
loop_
_entity_poly.entity_id
_entity_poly.type
_entity_poly.pdbx_seq_one_letter_code
_entity_poly.pdbx_strand_id
1 'polypeptide(L)' 'MPDSPYPHTQLGEKTSRRRNQTYTQVPEFGENGRLIRDIDFTDHDRADHTNPHQHRYDSITGKRMSAEPVSL' A
#
# COMPACT_ATOMS: atom_id res chain seq x y z
N MET A 1 10.07 -0.32 9.05
CA MET A 1 10.54 -1.68 9.40
C MET A 1 9.28 -2.50 9.66
N PRO A 2 9.14 -3.71 9.08
CA PRO A 2 8.01 -4.58 9.38
C PRO A 2 8.03 -4.97 10.86
N ASP A 3 6.86 -5.15 11.47
CA ASP A 3 6.74 -5.54 12.87
C ASP A 3 7.05 -7.04 13.11
N SER A 4 7.01 -7.85 12.05
CA SER A 4 7.25 -9.29 12.08
C SER A 4 8.04 -9.79 10.85
N PRO A 5 8.88 -10.83 10.99
CA PRO A 5 9.51 -11.49 9.84
C PRO A 5 8.57 -12.46 9.11
N TYR A 6 7.44 -12.84 9.71
CA TYR A 6 6.43 -13.72 9.12
C TYR A 6 5.43 -12.95 8.27
N PRO A 7 4.70 -13.59 7.34
CA PRO A 7 3.66 -12.91 6.58
C PRO A 7 2.62 -12.25 7.50
N HIS A 8 2.40 -10.95 7.30
CA HIS A 8 1.48 -10.17 8.12
C HIS A 8 1.04 -8.92 7.37
N THR A 9 0.04 -8.27 7.93
CA THR A 9 -0.45 -6.97 7.49
C THR A 9 -0.30 -6.00 8.64
N GLN A 10 0.19 -4.79 8.38
CA GLN A 10 0.41 -3.78 9.40
C GLN A 10 -0.51 -2.57 9.16
N LEU A 11 -1.18 -2.10 10.20
CA LEU A 11 -1.98 -0.86 10.14
C LEU A 11 -1.07 0.34 10.38
N GLY A 12 -1.25 1.41 9.60
CA GLY A 12 -0.54 2.66 9.82
C GLY A 12 -1.17 3.84 9.09
N GLU A 13 -0.51 4.99 9.21
CA GLU A 13 -0.87 6.20 8.49
C GLU A 13 0.27 6.62 7.56
N LYS A 14 -0.09 7.25 6.44
CA LYS A 14 0.87 7.82 5.50
C LYS A 14 0.41 9.19 5.06
N THR A 15 1.34 10.13 5.01
CA THR A 15 1.10 11.48 4.46
C THR A 15 1.51 11.52 3.00
N SER A 16 0.55 11.82 2.12
CA SER A 16 0.81 12.10 0.71
C SER A 16 1.65 13.36 0.59
N ARG A 17 2.88 13.24 0.08
CA ARG A 17 3.74 14.41 -0.17
C ARG A 17 3.15 15.39 -1.19
N ARG A 18 2.38 14.88 -2.16
CA ARG A 18 1.80 15.70 -3.23
C ARG A 18 0.55 16.45 -2.80
N ARG A 19 -0.29 15.83 -1.95
CA ARG A 19 -1.58 16.39 -1.52
C ARG A 19 -1.55 16.96 -0.09
N ASN A 20 -0.48 16.71 0.65
CA ASN A 20 -0.35 17.04 2.07
C ASN A 20 -1.53 16.51 2.92
N GLN A 21 -2.01 15.32 2.58
CA GLN A 21 -3.12 14.63 3.24
C GLN A 21 -2.61 13.35 3.89
N THR A 22 -3.00 13.11 5.14
CA THR A 22 -2.75 11.86 5.85
C THR A 22 -3.91 10.90 5.65
N TYR A 23 -3.61 9.65 5.38
CA TYR A 23 -4.59 8.59 5.18
C TYR A 23 -4.12 7.28 5.82
N THR A 24 -5.07 6.42 6.13
CA THR A 24 -4.78 5.06 6.58
C THR A 24 -4.16 4.27 5.43
N GLN A 25 -3.01 3.65 5.69
CA GLN A 25 -2.35 2.72 4.76
C GLN A 25 -2.16 1.37 5.45
N VAL A 26 -2.35 0.30 4.68
CA VAL A 26 -2.22 -1.07 5.15
C VAL A 26 -1.22 -1.82 4.26
N PRO A 27 0.09 -1.78 4.55
CA PRO A 27 1.09 -2.64 3.92
C PRO A 27 0.91 -4.12 4.29
N GLU A 28 1.05 -4.98 3.29
CA GLU A 28 1.13 -6.44 3.42
C GLU A 28 2.55 -6.91 3.15
N PHE A 29 3.07 -7.68 4.09
CA PHE A 29 4.39 -8.27 4.06
C PHE A 29 4.28 -9.78 3.92
N GLY A 30 5.11 -10.36 3.06
CA GLY A 30 5.31 -11.79 2.94
C GLY A 30 6.47 -12.29 3.78
N GLU A 31 7.01 -13.43 3.37
CA GLU A 31 8.17 -14.05 4.02
C GLU A 31 9.35 -13.08 4.12
N ASN A 32 10.07 -13.17 5.25
CA ASN A 32 11.24 -12.35 5.56
C ASN A 32 10.94 -10.83 5.56
N GLY A 33 9.69 -10.44 5.86
CA GLY A 33 9.29 -9.04 5.90
C GLY A 33 9.29 -8.36 4.54
N ARG A 34 9.21 -9.13 3.45
CA ARG A 34 9.17 -8.60 2.08
C ARG A 34 7.86 -7.86 1.84
N LEU A 35 7.91 -6.57 1.50
CA LEU A 35 6.72 -5.82 1.14
C LEU A 35 6.14 -6.32 -0.20
N ILE A 36 4.88 -6.76 -0.20
CA ILE A 36 4.19 -7.34 -1.36
C ILE A 36 3.20 -6.35 -1.96
N ARG A 37 2.44 -5.66 -1.12
CA ARG A 37 1.51 -4.60 -1.54
C ARG A 37 1.24 -3.63 -0.41
N ASP A 38 0.67 -2.48 -0.73
CA ASP A 38 -0.02 -1.63 0.23
C ASP A 38 -1.44 -1.32 -0.24
N ILE A 39 -2.33 -1.11 0.71
CA ILE A 39 -3.72 -0.68 0.47
C ILE A 39 -3.85 0.73 1.02
N ASP A 40 -4.24 1.66 0.16
CA ASP A 40 -4.43 3.07 0.48
C ASP A 40 -5.93 3.35 0.65
N PHE A 41 -6.32 3.82 1.84
CA PHE A 41 -7.70 4.23 2.16
C PHE A 41 -7.91 5.70 1.83
N THR A 42 -7.69 6.04 0.57
CA THR A 42 -7.85 7.37 0.00
C THR A 42 -7.99 7.25 -1.51
N ASP A 43 -8.64 8.19 -2.16
CA ASP A 43 -8.62 8.35 -3.61
C ASP A 43 -7.54 9.35 -4.07
N HIS A 44 -6.82 9.98 -3.14
CA HIS A 44 -5.88 11.07 -3.40
C HIS A 44 -6.48 12.28 -4.15
N ASP A 45 -7.79 12.53 -4.00
CA ASP A 45 -8.57 13.47 -4.80
C ASP A 45 -8.37 13.24 -6.31
N ARG A 46 -8.37 11.98 -6.73
CA ARG A 46 -8.19 11.58 -8.13
C ARG A 46 -9.38 10.76 -8.60
N ALA A 47 -9.92 11.13 -9.76
CA ALA A 47 -11.02 10.41 -10.37
C ALA A 47 -10.61 9.01 -10.90
N ASP A 48 -9.32 8.76 -11.09
CA ASP A 48 -8.79 7.49 -11.60
C ASP A 48 -8.31 6.53 -10.48
N HIS A 49 -8.61 6.83 -9.22
CA HIS A 49 -8.39 5.94 -8.09
C HIS A 49 -9.70 5.57 -7.42
N THR A 50 -9.84 4.31 -7.04
CA THR A 50 -10.91 3.86 -6.14
C THR A 50 -10.48 4.06 -4.69
N ASN A 51 -11.44 4.14 -3.77
CA ASN A 51 -11.17 4.10 -2.34
C ASN A 51 -11.93 2.92 -1.71
N PRO A 52 -11.24 1.89 -1.19
CA PRO A 52 -9.78 1.72 -1.19
C PRO A 52 -9.21 1.28 -2.54
N HIS A 53 -7.92 1.51 -2.76
CA HIS A 53 -7.14 0.91 -3.86
C HIS A 53 -5.85 0.30 -3.33
N GLN A 54 -5.20 -0.56 -4.11
CA GLN A 54 -3.93 -1.18 -3.76
C GLN A 54 -2.83 -0.88 -4.76
N HIS A 55 -1.58 -1.00 -4.30
CA HIS A 55 -0.42 -1.08 -5.17
C HIS A 55 0.44 -2.28 -4.79
N ARG A 56 0.68 -3.15 -5.76
CA ARG A 56 1.64 -4.26 -5.62
C ARG A 56 3.07 -3.79 -5.83
N TYR A 57 4.01 -4.52 -5.27
CA TYR A 57 5.44 -4.34 -5.50
C TYR A 57 5.92 -5.41 -6.49
N ASP A 58 6.60 -4.95 -7.54
CA ASP A 58 7.21 -5.82 -8.53
C ASP A 58 8.22 -6.76 -7.86
N SER A 59 8.13 -8.04 -8.19
CA SER A 59 8.84 -9.06 -7.44
C SER A 59 10.33 -9.17 -7.77
N ILE A 60 10.78 -8.51 -8.83
CA ILE A 60 12.16 -8.56 -9.30
C ILE A 60 12.87 -7.24 -8.96
N THR A 61 12.20 -6.12 -9.22
CA THR A 61 12.75 -4.77 -9.11
C THR A 61 12.43 -4.08 -7.79
N GLY A 62 11.42 -4.56 -7.04
CA GLY A 62 10.93 -3.89 -5.83
C GLY A 62 10.18 -2.58 -6.12
N LYS A 63 9.87 -2.29 -7.38
CA LYS A 63 9.16 -1.06 -7.76
C LYS A 63 7.67 -1.18 -7.40
N ARG A 64 7.12 -0.14 -6.76
CA ARG A 64 5.68 -0.01 -6.54
C ARG A 64 4.96 0.20 -7.87
N MET A 65 3.98 -0.64 -8.17
CA MET A 65 3.19 -0.61 -9.38
C MET A 65 2.05 0.43 -9.31
N SER A 66 1.33 0.62 -10.42
CA SER A 66 0.18 1.53 -10.49
C SER A 66 -0.97 1.11 -9.56
N ALA A 67 -1.86 2.05 -9.26
CA ALA A 67 -3.05 1.78 -8.47
C ALA A 67 -3.99 0.81 -9.20
N GLU A 68 -4.54 -0.14 -8.46
CA GLU A 68 -5.60 -1.04 -8.93
C GLU A 68 -6.68 -1.21 -7.84
N PRO A 69 -7.95 -1.50 -8.21
CA PRO A 69 -9.00 -1.77 -7.23
C PRO A 69 -8.64 -2.96 -6.33
N VAL A 70 -9.05 -2.91 -5.06
CA VAL A 70 -8.97 -4.08 -4.19
C VAL A 70 -10.01 -5.11 -4.65
N SER A 71 -9.56 -6.29 -5.07
CA SER A 71 -10.45 -7.43 -5.33
C SER A 71 -10.77 -8.15 -4.01
N LEU A 72 -12.05 -8.41 -3.76
CA LEU A 72 -12.54 -9.25 -2.67
C LEU A 72 -12.59 -10.71 -3.09
#